data_AF-A0A0P7N9R6-F1
#
_entry.id   AF-A0A0P7N9R6-F1
#
_cell.length_a   1.000
_cell.length_b   1.000
_cell.length_c   1.000
_cell.angle_alpha   90.00
_cell.angle_beta   90.00
_cell.angle_gamma   90.00
#
_symmetry.space_group_name_H-M   'P 1'
#
loop_
_entity.id
_entity.type
_entity.pdbx_description
1 polymer ?
#
loop_
_entity_poly.entity_id
_entity_poly.type
_entity_poly.pdbx_seq_one_letter_code
_entity_poly.pdbx_strand_id
1 'polypeptide(L)'
;MKSLIPHVLQQFMHLKVREGLARQTISIIQGILNKSLKQAVYPYKYINENPMQYVELLKEKDRKPTKDDIKIQSKENLRLLNEKVNEDHPFYLPFHIGFHCGVRVGELCGLEWKHINFDEMTVAIEQQLINKKITDENGKEYFKWVVATPKSKS
;
A
#
# COMPACT_ATOMS: atom_id res chain seq x y z
N MET A 1 6.49 35.55 12.99
CA MET A 1 6.40 34.34 12.14
C MET A 1 7.14 33.22 12.85
N LYS A 2 6.48 32.13 13.28
CA LYS A 2 7.22 30.99 13.88
C LYS A 2 7.98 30.29 12.75
N SER A 3 9.30 30.47 12.71
CA SER A 3 10.16 29.84 11.71
C SER A 3 10.08 28.32 11.85
N LEU A 4 10.09 27.60 10.71
CA LEU A 4 10.06 26.14 10.70
C LEU A 4 11.45 25.61 11.07
N ILE A 5 11.66 25.35 12.35
CA ILE A 5 12.94 24.91 12.92
C ILE A 5 12.85 23.42 13.28
N PRO A 6 13.94 22.65 13.22
CA PRO A 6 13.95 21.23 13.58
C PRO A 6 13.28 20.91 14.92
N HIS A 7 13.44 21.78 15.93
CA HIS A 7 12.81 21.62 17.24
C HIS A 7 11.27 21.58 17.18
N VAL A 8 10.65 22.47 16.38
CA VAL A 8 9.18 22.52 16.22
C VAL A 8 8.68 21.24 15.57
N LEU A 9 9.43 20.74 14.59
CA LEU A 9 9.11 19.50 13.90
C LEU A 9 9.29 18.28 14.82
N GLN A 10 10.35 18.25 15.64
CA GLN A 10 10.52 17.21 16.66
C GLN A 10 9.37 17.20 17.66
N GLN A 11 8.95 18.38 18.14
CA GLN A 11 7.79 18.50 19.03
C GLN A 11 6.50 18.01 18.37
N PHE A 12 6.30 18.33 17.09
CA PHE A 12 5.18 17.80 16.32
C PHE A 12 5.21 16.28 16.23
N MET A 13 6.36 15.68 15.93
CA MET A 13 6.51 14.22 15.88
C MET A 13 6.24 13.58 17.25
N HIS A 14 6.73 14.18 18.34
CA HIS A 14 6.44 13.72 19.70
C HIS A 14 4.96 13.82 20.06
N LEU A 15 4.28 14.90 19.63
CA LEU A 15 2.85 15.04 19.82
C LEU A 15 2.09 13.90 19.12
N LYS A 16 2.47 13.55 17.89
CA LYS A 16 1.87 12.43 17.14
C LYS A 16 2.07 11.07 17.79
N VAL A 17 3.21 10.87 18.47
CA VAL A 17 3.42 9.69 19.32
C VAL A 17 2.49 9.70 20.53
N ARG A 18 2.35 10.85 21.22
CA ARG A 18 1.48 11.00 22.39
C ARG A 18 -0.01 10.84 22.06
N GLU A 19 -0.42 11.21 20.84
CA GLU A 19 -1.75 10.95 20.30
C GLU A 19 -2.03 9.46 20.05
N GLY A 20 -1.02 8.58 20.19
CA GLY A 20 -1.19 7.14 20.02
C GLY A 20 -1.21 6.68 18.56
N LEU A 21 -0.70 7.49 17.62
CA LEU A 21 -0.64 7.07 16.21
C LEU A 21 0.28 5.86 16.05
N ALA A 22 -0.14 4.94 15.18
CA ALA A 22 0.68 3.79 14.81
C ALA A 22 2.03 4.26 14.24
N ARG A 23 3.09 3.52 14.56
CA ARG A 23 4.45 3.84 14.12
C ARG A 23 4.58 4.01 12.62
N GLN A 24 3.92 3.13 11.85
CA GLN A 24 3.90 3.21 10.40
C GLN A 24 3.31 4.55 9.92
N THR A 25 2.23 5.01 10.54
CA THR A 25 1.62 6.31 10.25
C THR A 25 2.60 7.45 10.53
N ILE A 26 3.30 7.40 11.66
CA ILE A 26 4.31 8.42 12.03
C ILE A 26 5.47 8.43 11.03
N SER A 27 5.95 7.27 10.60
CA SER A 27 6.99 7.14 9.58
C SER A 27 6.53 7.70 8.22
N ILE A 28 5.29 7.42 7.82
CA ILE A 28 4.68 8.00 6.62
C ILE A 28 4.62 9.53 6.72
N ILE A 29 4.14 10.07 7.85
CA ILE A 29 4.07 11.52 8.08
C ILE A 29 5.46 12.16 7.93
N GLN A 30 6.48 11.58 8.58
CA GLN A 30 7.84 12.08 8.47
C GLN A 30 8.36 12.02 7.03
N GLY A 31 8.09 10.93 6.31
CA GLY A 31 8.47 10.78 4.91
C GLY A 31 7.83 11.84 4.01
N ILE A 32 6.55 12.14 4.22
CA ILE A 32 5.82 13.20 3.51
C ILE A 32 6.45 14.56 3.81
N LEU A 33 6.64 14.90 5.09
CA LEU A 33 7.24 16.17 5.51
C LEU A 33 8.66 16.36 4.96
N ASN A 34 9.47 15.30 5.02
CA ASN A 34 10.83 15.32 4.47
C ASN A 34 10.80 15.55 2.95
N LYS A 35 9.90 14.88 2.22
CA LYS A 35 9.80 15.03 0.77
C LYS A 35 9.26 16.40 0.36
N SER A 36 8.26 16.94 1.06
CA SER A 36 7.71 18.27 0.77
C SER A 36 8.73 19.36 1.04
N LEU A 37 9.49 19.29 2.14
CA LEU A 37 10.52 20.27 2.46
C LEU A 37 11.76 20.14 1.58
N LYS A 38 12.11 18.92 1.13
CA LYS A 38 13.11 18.76 0.07
C LYS A 38 12.69 19.50 -1.21
N GLN A 39 11.44 19.40 -1.62
CA GLN A 39 10.93 20.18 -2.76
C GLN A 39 10.98 21.69 -2.51
N ALA A 40 10.66 22.13 -1.30
CA ALA A 40 10.74 23.54 -0.91
C ALA A 40 12.19 24.09 -0.97
N VAL A 41 13.20 23.25 -0.70
CA VAL A 41 14.62 23.59 -0.94
C VAL A 41 14.91 23.59 -2.44
N TYR A 42 14.59 22.51 -3.14
CA TYR A 42 14.80 22.37 -4.57
C TYR A 42 13.72 21.48 -5.20
N PRO A 43 13.03 21.93 -6.26
CA PRO A 43 13.42 23.03 -7.15
C PRO A 43 12.95 24.42 -6.72
N TYR A 44 12.05 24.54 -5.73
CA TYR A 44 11.35 25.80 -5.48
C TYR A 44 12.17 26.88 -4.78
N LYS A 45 13.24 26.52 -4.05
CA LYS A 45 14.13 27.46 -3.34
C LYS A 45 13.41 28.43 -2.39
N TYR A 46 12.32 28.00 -1.77
CA TYR A 46 11.61 28.77 -0.74
C TYR A 46 12.35 28.79 0.60
N ILE A 47 13.13 27.75 0.88
CA ILE A 47 13.95 27.62 2.09
C ILE A 47 15.36 27.15 1.70
N ASN A 48 16.36 27.54 2.49
CA ASN A 48 17.77 27.24 2.18
C ASN A 48 18.14 25.79 2.50
N GLU A 49 17.54 25.21 3.54
CA GLU A 49 17.80 23.84 3.98
C GLU A 49 16.52 23.16 4.44
N ASN A 50 16.55 21.82 4.47
CA ASN A 50 15.42 21.03 4.91
C ASN A 50 15.50 20.76 6.41
N PRO A 51 14.67 21.39 7.26
CA PRO A 51 14.76 21.21 8.71
C PRO A 51 14.37 19.79 9.17
N MET A 52 13.64 19.00 8.36
CA MET A 52 13.31 17.61 8.71
C MET A 52 14.52 16.67 8.67
N GLN A 53 15.64 17.07 8.06
CA GLN A 53 16.84 16.23 8.02
C GLN A 53 17.46 15.99 9.40
N TYR A 54 17.19 16.89 10.35
CA TYR A 54 17.68 16.83 11.72
C TYR A 54 16.65 16.29 12.72
N VAL A 55 15.47 15.88 12.25
CA VAL A 55 14.40 15.34 13.10
C VAL A 55 14.60 13.84 13.24
N GLU A 56 14.84 13.39 14.46
CA GLU A 56 15.02 11.98 14.76
C GLU A 56 13.68 11.32 15.00
N LEU A 57 13.43 10.23 14.26
CA LEU A 57 12.42 9.29 14.71
C LEU A 57 12.93 8.60 15.96
N LEU A 58 12.08 8.50 16.99
CA LEU A 58 12.28 7.56 18.10
C LEU A 58 12.58 6.19 17.50
N LYS A 59 13.84 5.75 17.52
CA LYS A 59 14.21 4.40 17.10
C LYS A 59 13.88 3.50 18.27
N GLU A 60 12.70 2.87 18.27
CA GLU A 60 12.67 1.56 18.90
C GLU A 60 13.56 0.65 18.06
N LYS A 61 14.38 -0.15 18.73
CA LYS A 61 15.10 -1.24 18.07
C LYS A 61 14.03 -2.22 17.61
N ASP A 62 13.47 -2.01 16.43
CA ASP A 62 12.55 -2.95 15.82
C ASP A 62 13.28 -4.30 15.77
N ARG A 63 12.92 -5.22 16.67
CA ARG A 63 13.32 -6.61 16.49
C ARG A 63 12.72 -7.04 15.16
N LYS A 64 13.49 -7.73 14.32
CA LYS A 64 12.93 -8.30 13.10
C LYS A 64 11.68 -9.10 13.50
N PRO A 65 10.55 -8.93 12.78
CA PRO A 65 9.34 -9.64 13.13
C PRO A 65 9.64 -11.13 13.19
N THR A 66 9.28 -11.74 14.31
CA THR A 66 9.37 -13.18 14.51
C THR A 66 8.30 -13.89 13.67
N LYS A 67 8.43 -15.20 13.47
CA LYS A 67 7.39 -15.98 12.78
C LYS A 67 6.02 -15.83 13.46
N ASP A 68 6.00 -15.73 14.79
CA ASP A 68 4.77 -15.51 15.57
C ASP A 68 4.15 -14.13 15.32
N ASP A 69 4.99 -13.11 15.10
CA ASP A 69 4.52 -11.75 14.75
C ASP A 69 3.86 -11.73 13.35
N ILE A 70 4.31 -12.60 12.42
CA ILE A 70 3.82 -12.68 11.03
C ILE A 70 2.48 -13.41 10.93
N LYS A 71 2.06 -14.16 11.97
CA LYS A 71 0.78 -14.90 12.03
C LYS A 71 0.50 -15.72 10.77
N ILE A 72 1.49 -16.50 10.34
CA ILE A 72 1.36 -17.39 9.18
C ILE A 72 0.23 -18.39 9.45
N GLN A 73 -0.68 -18.56 8.50
CA GLN A 73 -1.80 -19.48 8.64
C GLN A 73 -1.31 -20.94 8.67
N SER A 74 -1.86 -21.73 9.59
CA SER A 74 -1.58 -23.16 9.67
C SER A 74 -2.20 -23.92 8.49
N LYS A 75 -1.66 -25.11 8.21
CA LYS A 75 -2.22 -25.97 7.16
C LYS A 75 -3.66 -26.38 7.50
N GLU A 76 -3.96 -26.57 8.78
CA GLU A 76 -5.28 -26.91 9.28
C GLU A 76 -6.29 -25.78 9.01
N ASN A 77 -5.91 -24.52 9.26
CA ASN A 77 -6.75 -23.36 8.95
C ASN A 77 -7.02 -23.23 7.45
N LEU A 78 -6.00 -23.48 6.62
CA LEU A 78 -6.13 -23.44 5.17
C LEU A 78 -7.02 -24.57 4.65
N ARG A 79 -6.95 -25.77 5.23
CA ARG A 79 -7.87 -26.88 4.91
C ARG A 79 -9.31 -26.53 5.28
N LEU A 80 -9.54 -25.99 6.47
CA LEU A 80 -10.86 -25.55 6.90
C LEU A 80 -11.42 -24.45 5.99
N LEU A 81 -10.57 -23.52 5.53
CA LEU A 81 -10.98 -22.48 4.59
C LEU A 81 -11.34 -23.09 3.22
N ASN A 82 -10.55 -24.04 2.73
CA ASN A 82 -10.82 -24.76 1.49
C ASN A 82 -12.13 -25.56 1.53
N GLU A 83 -12.47 -26.14 2.67
CA GLU A 83 -13.75 -26.85 2.86
C GLU A 83 -14.97 -25.90 2.84
N LYS A 84 -14.79 -24.66 3.33
CA LYS A 84 -15.85 -23.65 3.39
C LYS A 84 -16.04 -22.88 2.10
N VAL A 85 -14.94 -22.63 1.38
CA VAL A 85 -14.96 -21.98 0.08
C VAL A 85 -15.11 -23.09 -0.97
N ASN A 86 -16.35 -23.57 -1.14
CA ASN A 86 -16.72 -24.55 -2.16
C ASN A 86 -16.95 -23.87 -3.53
N GLU A 87 -17.15 -24.67 -4.58
CA GLU A 87 -17.29 -24.17 -5.97
C GLU A 87 -18.44 -23.17 -6.16
N ASP A 88 -19.52 -23.31 -5.38
CA ASP A 88 -20.66 -22.38 -5.39
C ASP A 88 -20.35 -21.04 -4.71
N HIS A 89 -19.26 -20.95 -3.96
CA HIS A 89 -18.88 -19.75 -3.23
C HIS A 89 -18.22 -18.73 -4.18
N PRO A 90 -18.62 -17.45 -4.16
CA PRO A 90 -18.11 -16.43 -5.09
C PRO A 90 -16.59 -16.20 -4.96
N PHE A 91 -16.00 -16.58 -3.81
CA PHE A 91 -14.55 -16.49 -3.59
C PHE A 91 -13.78 -17.77 -3.93
N TYR A 92 -14.41 -18.82 -4.46
CA TYR A 92 -13.72 -20.06 -4.85
C TYR A 92 -12.54 -19.79 -5.78
N LEU A 93 -12.83 -19.27 -6.96
CA LEU A 93 -11.81 -19.01 -7.97
C LEU A 93 -10.80 -17.94 -7.48
N PRO A 94 -11.22 -16.79 -6.91
CA PRO A 94 -10.28 -15.83 -6.34
C PRO A 94 -9.35 -16.41 -5.28
N PHE A 95 -9.88 -17.23 -4.37
CA PHE A 95 -9.10 -17.85 -3.30
C PHE A 95 -8.05 -18.80 -3.88
N HIS A 96 -8.43 -19.68 -4.78
CA HIS A 96 -7.51 -20.66 -5.36
C HIS A 96 -6.42 -20.02 -6.23
N ILE A 97 -6.78 -19.08 -7.10
CA ILE A 97 -5.78 -18.37 -7.92
C ILE A 97 -4.84 -17.56 -7.02
N GLY A 98 -5.37 -16.83 -6.03
CA GLY A 98 -4.56 -16.06 -5.09
C GLY A 98 -3.63 -16.94 -4.24
N PHE A 99 -4.13 -18.08 -3.77
CA PHE A 99 -3.38 -19.01 -2.93
C PHE A 99 -2.27 -19.75 -3.69
N HIS A 100 -2.54 -20.17 -4.93
CA HIS A 100 -1.58 -20.95 -5.71
C HIS A 100 -0.61 -20.08 -6.53
N CYS A 101 -1.04 -18.92 -7.03
CA CYS A 101 -0.23 -18.07 -7.91
C CYS A 101 0.38 -16.85 -7.18
N GLY A 102 -0.06 -16.55 -5.95
CA GLY A 102 0.47 -15.42 -5.17
C GLY A 102 0.20 -14.04 -5.77
N VAL A 103 -0.86 -13.92 -6.59
CA VAL A 103 -1.22 -12.68 -7.30
C VAL A 103 -1.81 -11.63 -6.37
N ARG A 104 -1.64 -10.35 -6.70
CA ARG A 104 -2.25 -9.26 -5.93
C ARG A 104 -3.76 -9.21 -6.19
N VAL A 105 -4.53 -8.78 -5.20
CA VAL A 105 -6.01 -8.68 -5.31
C VAL A 105 -6.45 -7.87 -6.52
N GLY A 106 -5.78 -6.74 -6.82
CA GLY A 106 -6.12 -5.94 -8.00
C GLY A 106 -5.85 -6.66 -9.33
N GLU A 107 -4.78 -7.44 -9.41
CA GLU A 107 -4.41 -8.26 -10.58
C GLU A 107 -5.47 -9.36 -10.79
N LEU A 108 -5.84 -10.05 -9.72
CA LEU A 108 -6.88 -11.08 -9.71
C LEU A 108 -8.25 -10.54 -10.13
N CYS A 109 -8.66 -9.39 -9.59
CA CYS A 109 -9.91 -8.74 -9.98
C CYS A 109 -9.88 -8.20 -11.42
N GLY A 110 -8.69 -7.99 -11.99
CA GLY A 110 -8.51 -7.58 -13.37
C GLY A 110 -8.35 -8.75 -14.34
N LEU A 111 -8.38 -10.00 -13.88
CA LEU A 111 -8.16 -11.16 -14.74
C LEU A 111 -9.34 -11.36 -15.71
N GLU A 112 -9.02 -11.52 -16.99
CA GLU A 112 -9.99 -11.76 -18.06
C GLU A 112 -9.68 -13.10 -18.75
N TRP A 113 -10.68 -13.72 -19.38
CA TRP A 113 -10.55 -15.01 -20.06
C TRP A 113 -9.44 -15.04 -21.12
N LYS A 114 -9.16 -13.91 -21.78
CA LYS A 114 -8.08 -13.79 -22.79
C LYS A 114 -6.68 -14.07 -22.24
N HIS A 115 -6.52 -14.01 -20.91
CA HIS A 115 -5.27 -14.21 -20.19
C HIS A 115 -5.10 -15.62 -19.63
N ILE A 116 -6.04 -16.52 -19.92
CA ILE A 116 -6.04 -17.90 -19.43
C ILE A 116 -5.82 -18.83 -20.62
N ASN A 117 -4.72 -19.59 -20.60
CA ASN A 117 -4.45 -20.64 -21.57
C ASN A 117 -4.66 -22.01 -20.91
N PHE A 118 -5.74 -22.69 -21.28
CA PHE A 118 -6.06 -24.01 -20.74
C PHE A 118 -5.20 -25.13 -21.32
N ASP A 119 -4.67 -24.97 -22.54
CA ASP A 119 -3.82 -25.96 -23.20
C ASP A 119 -2.43 -26.00 -22.55
N GLU A 120 -1.89 -24.82 -22.25
CA GLU A 120 -0.59 -24.69 -21.57
C GLU A 120 -0.70 -24.67 -20.05
N MET A 121 -1.92 -24.62 -19.50
CA MET A 121 -2.23 -24.45 -18.07
C MET A 121 -1.54 -23.20 -17.48
N THR A 122 -1.56 -22.09 -18.20
CA THR A 122 -0.93 -20.83 -17.79
C THR A 122 -1.94 -19.71 -17.60
N VAL A 123 -1.62 -18.79 -16.69
CA VAL A 123 -2.37 -17.55 -16.45
C VAL A 123 -1.41 -16.37 -16.55
N ALA A 124 -1.68 -15.46 -17.49
CA ALA A 124 -0.88 -14.26 -17.70
C ALA A 124 -1.41 -13.09 -16.86
N ILE A 125 -0.55 -12.48 -16.04
CA ILE A 125 -0.92 -11.35 -15.18
C ILE A 125 -0.43 -10.05 -15.82
N GLU A 126 -1.21 -9.56 -16.78
CA GLU A 126 -0.85 -8.38 -17.59
C GLU A 126 -1.66 -7.14 -17.29
N GLN A 127 -2.62 -7.22 -16.37
CA GLN A 127 -3.50 -6.11 -16.01
C GLN A 127 -3.99 -6.21 -14.57
N GLN A 128 -4.54 -5.10 -14.07
CA GLN A 128 -5.17 -5.01 -12.75
C GLN A 128 -6.40 -4.11 -12.80
N LEU A 129 -7.38 -4.41 -11.96
CA LEU A 129 -8.54 -3.55 -11.74
C LEU A 129 -8.19 -2.47 -10.70
N ILE A 130 -8.29 -1.20 -11.09
CA ILE A 130 -8.04 -0.06 -10.22
C ILE A 130 -9.27 0.82 -10.10
N ASN A 131 -9.47 1.38 -8.90
CA ASN A 131 -10.48 2.41 -8.71
C ASN A 131 -9.87 3.77 -9.02
N LYS A 132 -10.30 4.39 -10.12
CA LYS A 132 -9.77 5.67 -10.60
C LYS A 132 -10.79 6.77 -10.35
N LYS A 133 -10.31 7.91 -9.85
CA LYS A 133 -11.09 9.15 -9.76
C LYS A 133 -11.20 9.77 -11.15
N ILE A 134 -12.42 10.00 -11.62
CA ILE A 134 -12.74 10.61 -12.92
C ILE A 134 -13.54 11.88 -12.65
N THR A 135 -13.29 12.91 -13.47
CA THR A 135 -14.03 14.16 -13.48
C THR A 135 -14.80 14.23 -14.80
N ASP A 136 -16.12 14.34 -14.74
CA ASP A 136 -16.95 14.56 -15.93
C ASP A 136 -16.77 15.97 -16.51
N GLU A 137 -17.24 16.18 -17.73
CA GLU A 137 -17.29 17.49 -18.41
C GLU A 137 -17.98 18.59 -17.58
N ASN A 138 -18.89 18.21 -16.68
CA ASN A 138 -19.60 19.11 -15.76
C ASN A 138 -18.85 19.36 -14.43
N GLY A 139 -17.60 18.91 -14.31
CA GLY A 139 -16.78 19.07 -13.10
C GLY A 139 -17.13 18.14 -11.94
N LYS A 140 -18.08 17.21 -12.11
CA LYS A 140 -18.46 16.23 -11.10
C LYS A 140 -17.41 15.14 -10.98
N GLU A 141 -16.94 14.88 -9.77
CA GLU A 141 -15.97 13.83 -9.48
C GLU A 141 -16.67 12.55 -9.01
N TYR A 142 -16.25 11.40 -9.55
CA TYR A 142 -16.71 10.08 -9.12
C TYR A 142 -15.61 9.04 -9.29
N PHE A 143 -15.86 7.87 -8.70
CA PHE A 143 -14.95 6.74 -8.71
C PHE A 143 -15.45 5.70 -9.71
N LYS A 144 -14.56 5.25 -10.60
CA LYS A 144 -14.86 4.20 -11.59
C LYS A 144 -13.78 3.13 -11.57
N TRP A 145 -14.21 1.88 -11.54
CA TRP A 145 -13.32 0.74 -11.74
C TRP A 145 -12.90 0.65 -13.20
N VAL A 146 -11.60 0.68 -13.44
CA VAL A 146 -11.01 0.59 -14.78
C VAL A 146 -9.88 -0.43 -14.78
N VAL A 147 -9.74 -1.13 -15.90
CA VAL A 147 -8.59 -2.01 -16.13
C VAL A 147 -7.39 -1.14 -16.48
N ALA A 148 -6.26 -1.39 -15.82
CA ALA A 148 -5.01 -0.68 -16.04
C ALA A 148 -3.82 -1.64 -16.05
N THR A 149 -2.68 -1.15 -16.53
CA THR A 149 -1.43 -1.92 -16.49
C THR A 149 -1.01 -2.18 -15.03
N PRO A 150 -0.37 -3.33 -14.73
CA PRO A 150 0.13 -3.66 -13.40
C PRO A 150 1.12 -2.60 -12.90
N LYS A 151 1.16 -2.39 -11.58
CA LYS A 151 2.11 -1.44 -10.98
C LYS A 151 3.55 -1.94 -11.06
N SER A 152 3.73 -3.26 -11.11
CA SER A 152 5.03 -3.92 -11.26
C SER A 152 5.20 -4.30 -12.73
N LYS A 153 6.32 -3.90 -13.34
CA LYS A 153 6.79 -4.57 -14.57
C LYS A 153 7.41 -5.89 -14.12
N SER A 154 6.85 -7.02 -14.56
CA SER A 154 7.53 -8.33 -14.48
C SER A 154 8.70 -8.36 -15.46
#